data_AF-J7S509-F1
#
_entry.id   AF-J7S509-F1
#
_cell.length_a   1.000
_cell.length_b   1.000
_cell.length_c   1.000
_cell.angle_alpha   90.00
_cell.angle_beta   90.00
_cell.angle_gamma   90.00
#
_symmetry.space_group_name_H-M   'P 1'
#
loop_
_entity.id
_entity.type
_entity.pdbx_description
1 polymer ?
#
loop_
_entity_poly.entity_id
_entity_poly.type
_entity_poly.pdbx_seq_one_letter_code
_entity_poly.pdbx_strand_id
1 'polypeptide(L)'
;MSQNGITTLLRAEKDAQDIISKARKYRQDKLKQAKLDAAAEISAYKATKDQELRDFEKNNQSDVKQLELDAERDIQTDLQEIEKTVAEKKGAVVDLLVKAATNPVGGVHINAQKSHASQKA
;
A
#
# COMPACT_ATOMS: atom_id res chain seq x y z
N MET A 1 -54.72 -15.20 -70.11
CA MET A 1 -53.30 -15.38 -69.73
C MET A 1 -52.73 -14.29 -68.78
N SER A 2 -53.42 -13.18 -68.49
CA SER A 2 -52.86 -12.07 -67.66
C SER A 2 -52.94 -12.25 -66.13
N GLN A 3 -53.83 -13.11 -65.62
CA GLN A 3 -54.13 -13.22 -64.18
C GLN A 3 -53.01 -13.88 -63.33
N ASN A 4 -52.21 -14.78 -63.92
CA ASN A 4 -51.15 -15.51 -63.21
C ASN A 4 -49.87 -14.68 -62.95
N GLY A 5 -49.66 -13.59 -63.72
CA GLY A 5 -48.51 -12.71 -63.55
C GLY A 5 -48.62 -11.84 -62.29
N ILE A 6 -49.81 -11.29 -62.06
CA ILE A 6 -50.09 -10.40 -60.92
C ILE A 6 -49.98 -11.15 -59.58
N THR A 7 -50.49 -12.38 -59.50
CA THR A 7 -50.39 -13.21 -58.30
C THR A 7 -48.94 -13.58 -57.97
N THR A 8 -48.12 -13.80 -58.99
CA THR A 8 -46.69 -14.09 -58.83
C THR A 8 -45.94 -12.86 -58.31
N LEU A 9 -46.24 -11.67 -58.84
CA LEU A 9 -45.66 -10.42 -58.37
C LEU A 9 -46.05 -10.08 -56.92
N LEU A 10 -47.32 -10.26 -56.55
CA LEU A 10 -47.79 -10.07 -55.17
C LEU A 10 -47.12 -11.03 -54.19
N ARG A 11 -46.89 -12.28 -54.61
CA ARG A 11 -46.17 -13.26 -53.78
C ARG A 11 -44.70 -12.88 -53.61
N ALA A 12 -44.04 -12.46 -54.69
CA ALA A 12 -42.66 -11.98 -54.65
C ALA A 12 -42.51 -10.72 -53.79
N GLU A 13 -43.48 -9.80 -53.83
CA GLU A 13 -43.51 -8.61 -52.95
C GLU A 13 -43.59 -9.02 -51.47
N LYS A 14 -44.49 -9.94 -51.13
CA LYS A 14 -44.64 -10.43 -49.76
C LYS A 14 -43.37 -11.13 -49.28
N ASP A 15 -42.77 -11.98 -50.10
CA ASP A 15 -41.53 -12.68 -49.76
C ASP A 15 -40.38 -11.67 -49.55
N ALA A 16 -40.29 -10.62 -50.38
CA ALA A 16 -39.30 -9.56 -50.21
C ALA A 16 -39.52 -8.77 -48.91
N GLN A 17 -40.78 -8.42 -48.58
CA GLN A 17 -41.12 -7.75 -47.32
C GLN A 17 -40.76 -8.62 -46.10
N ASP A 18 -41.02 -9.92 -46.17
CA ASP A 18 -40.68 -10.87 -45.10
C ASP A 18 -39.16 -10.99 -44.92
N ILE A 19 -38.39 -11.03 -46.01
CA ILE A 19 -36.91 -11.03 -45.95
C ILE A 19 -36.39 -9.76 -45.27
N ILE A 20 -36.91 -8.60 -45.65
CA ILE A 20 -36.51 -7.31 -45.06
C ILE A 20 -36.87 -7.26 -43.57
N SER A 21 -38.07 -7.72 -43.20
CA SER A 21 -38.53 -7.76 -41.81
C SER A 21 -37.65 -8.67 -40.95
N LYS A 22 -37.34 -9.88 -41.44
CA LYS A 22 -36.42 -10.82 -40.79
C LYS A 22 -35.02 -10.21 -40.61
N ALA A 23 -34.50 -9.54 -41.64
CA ALA A 23 -33.19 -8.88 -41.58
C ALA A 23 -33.16 -7.75 -40.53
N ARG A 24 -34.22 -6.92 -40.47
CA ARG A 24 -34.36 -5.85 -39.46
C ARG A 24 -34.43 -6.42 -38.04
N LYS A 25 -35.23 -7.47 -37.84
CA LYS A 25 -35.35 -8.16 -36.55
C LYS A 25 -34.02 -8.76 -36.12
N TYR A 26 -33.33 -9.48 -37.02
CA TYR A 26 -32.01 -10.04 -36.76
C TYR A 26 -30.99 -8.98 -36.35
N ARG A 27 -30.98 -7.81 -37.03
CA ARG A 27 -30.11 -6.69 -36.65
C ARG A 27 -30.43 -6.17 -35.24
N GLN A 28 -31.72 -5.99 -34.90
CA GLN A 28 -32.12 -5.54 -33.58
C GLN A 28 -31.74 -6.53 -32.49
N ASP A 29 -31.97 -7.83 -32.73
CA ASP A 29 -31.65 -8.89 -31.78
C ASP A 29 -30.13 -9.00 -31.58
N LYS A 30 -29.33 -8.88 -32.64
CA LYS A 30 -27.87 -8.82 -32.53
C LYS A 30 -27.38 -7.61 -31.72
N LEU A 31 -27.99 -6.44 -31.90
CA LEU A 31 -27.66 -5.26 -31.10
C LEU A 31 -28.02 -5.43 -29.63
N LYS A 32 -29.16 -6.06 -29.31
CA LYS A 32 -29.53 -6.38 -27.93
C LYS A 32 -28.59 -7.41 -27.31
N GLN A 33 -28.28 -8.47 -28.05
CA GLN A 33 -27.36 -9.50 -27.61
C GLN A 33 -25.98 -8.91 -27.29
N ALA A 34 -25.41 -8.10 -28.19
CA ALA A 34 -24.13 -7.45 -27.95
C ALA A 34 -24.12 -6.58 -26.68
N LYS A 35 -25.23 -5.88 -26.37
CA LYS A 35 -25.35 -5.11 -25.13
C LYS A 35 -25.41 -5.99 -23.88
N LEU A 36 -26.14 -7.11 -23.96
CA LEU A 36 -26.24 -8.07 -22.84
C LEU A 36 -24.90 -8.75 -22.59
N ASP A 37 -24.22 -9.18 -23.64
CA ASP A 37 -22.90 -9.82 -23.55
C ASP A 37 -21.87 -8.86 -22.95
N ALA A 38 -21.83 -7.60 -23.41
CA ALA A 38 -20.95 -6.58 -22.83
C ALA A 38 -21.27 -6.30 -21.35
N ALA A 39 -22.55 -6.22 -20.98
CA ALA A 39 -22.94 -6.02 -19.58
C ALA A 39 -22.54 -7.21 -18.69
N ALA A 40 -22.67 -8.44 -19.21
CA ALA A 40 -22.25 -9.64 -18.50
C ALA A 40 -20.72 -9.68 -18.31
N GLU A 41 -19.96 -9.34 -19.35
CA GLU A 41 -18.50 -9.29 -19.29
C GLU A 41 -18.00 -8.23 -18.30
N ILE A 42 -18.60 -7.03 -18.31
CA ILE A 42 -18.31 -5.97 -17.33
C ILE A 42 -18.61 -6.45 -15.90
N SER A 43 -19.74 -7.12 -15.69
CA SER A 43 -20.10 -7.63 -14.37
C SER A 43 -19.14 -8.72 -13.90
N ALA A 44 -18.71 -9.62 -14.78
CA ALA A 44 -17.75 -10.66 -14.48
C ALA A 44 -16.38 -10.04 -14.13
N TYR A 45 -15.91 -9.08 -14.93
CA TYR A 45 -14.66 -8.36 -14.68
C TYR A 45 -14.68 -7.57 -13.36
N LYS A 46 -15.82 -6.95 -13.04
CA LYS A 46 -15.99 -6.28 -11.75
C LYS A 46 -15.91 -7.28 -10.60
N ALA A 47 -16.58 -8.43 -10.71
CA ALA A 47 -16.54 -9.46 -9.68
C ALA A 47 -15.12 -10.02 -9.47
N THR A 48 -14.35 -10.25 -10.54
CA THR A 48 -12.96 -10.69 -10.40
C THR A 48 -12.09 -9.62 -9.75
N LYS A 49 -12.26 -8.34 -10.13
CA LYS A 49 -11.51 -7.24 -9.49
C LYS A 49 -11.87 -7.02 -8.04
N ASP A 50 -13.15 -7.12 -7.68
CA ASP A 50 -13.59 -7.04 -6.29
C ASP A 50 -13.04 -8.21 -5.46
N GLN A 51 -12.90 -9.40 -6.05
CA GLN A 51 -12.25 -10.54 -5.40
C GLN A 51 -10.74 -10.34 -5.22
N GLU A 52 -10.04 -9.90 -6.27
CA GLU A 52 -8.60 -9.56 -6.18
C GLU A 52 -8.35 -8.48 -5.11
N LEU A 53 -9.20 -7.47 -5.02
CA LEU A 53 -9.12 -6.43 -4.00
C LEU A 53 -9.28 -7.03 -2.59
N ARG A 54 -10.29 -7.87 -2.37
CA ARG A 54 -10.51 -8.52 -1.07
C ARG A 54 -9.33 -9.41 -0.66
N ASP A 55 -8.77 -10.15 -1.60
CA ASP A 55 -7.61 -11.00 -1.34
C ASP A 55 -6.38 -10.14 -1.01
N PHE A 56 -6.18 -9.03 -1.71
CA PHE A 56 -5.12 -8.07 -1.41
C PHE A 56 -5.30 -7.42 -0.02
N GLU A 57 -6.51 -6.99 0.33
CA GLU A 57 -6.84 -6.44 1.64
C GLU A 57 -6.57 -7.45 2.76
N LYS A 58 -6.98 -8.71 2.57
CA LYS A 58 -6.76 -9.77 3.54
C LYS A 58 -5.27 -10.09 3.74
N ASN A 59 -4.51 -10.13 2.65
CA ASN A 59 -3.07 -10.38 2.70
C ASN A 59 -2.35 -9.23 3.39
N ASN A 60 -2.65 -7.97 3.03
CA ASN A 60 -2.06 -6.80 3.70
C ASN A 60 -2.43 -6.72 5.18
N GLN A 61 -3.65 -7.08 5.59
CA GLN A 61 -4.01 -7.12 7.01
C GLN A 61 -3.19 -8.16 7.78
N SER A 62 -2.84 -9.27 7.14
CA SER A 62 -1.98 -10.29 7.75
C SER A 62 -0.53 -9.78 7.88
N ASP A 63 -0.04 -9.05 6.88
CA ASP A 63 1.31 -8.50 6.86
C ASP A 63 1.52 -7.45 7.96
N VAL A 64 0.53 -6.58 8.23
CA VAL A 64 0.64 -5.58 9.31
C VAL A 64 0.84 -6.23 10.67
N LYS A 65 0.06 -7.26 11.00
CA LYS A 65 0.19 -7.96 12.28
C LYS A 65 1.52 -8.69 12.40
N GLN A 66 2.04 -9.21 11.29
CA GLN A 66 3.34 -9.87 11.27
C GLN A 66 4.48 -8.87 11.44
N LEU A 67 4.41 -7.71 10.79
CA LEU A 67 5.34 -6.60 11.00
C LEU A 67 5.34 -6.10 12.45
N GLU A 68 4.17 -5.98 13.08
CA GLU A 68 4.07 -5.62 14.50
C GLU A 68 4.76 -6.65 15.39
N LEU A 69 4.51 -7.95 15.17
CA LEU A 69 5.13 -9.04 15.92
C LEU A 69 6.64 -9.09 15.76
N ASP A 70 7.14 -8.87 14.54
CA ASP A 70 8.57 -8.88 14.26
C ASP A 70 9.26 -7.64 14.86
N ALA A 71 8.65 -6.45 14.75
CA ALA A 71 9.16 -5.25 15.41
C ALA A 71 9.19 -5.40 16.95
N GLU A 72 8.16 -6.02 17.54
CA GLU A 72 8.11 -6.24 18.99
C GLU A 72 9.18 -7.23 19.47
N ARG A 73 9.50 -8.25 18.65
CA ARG A 73 10.63 -9.17 18.91
C ARG A 73 11.98 -8.47 18.82
N ASP A 74 12.16 -7.62 17.82
CA ASP A 74 13.40 -6.86 17.64
C ASP A 74 13.61 -5.91 18.83
N ILE A 75 12.56 -5.17 19.23
CA ILE A 75 12.60 -4.30 20.42
C ILE A 75 12.93 -5.09 21.70
N GLN A 76 12.33 -6.27 21.88
CA GLN A 76 12.65 -7.12 23.04
C GLN A 76 14.11 -7.57 23.05
N THR A 77 14.65 -7.89 21.88
CA THR A 77 16.06 -8.27 21.73
C THR A 77 16.98 -7.09 22.05
N ASP A 78 16.69 -5.92 21.48
CA ASP A 78 17.45 -4.70 21.73
C ASP A 78 17.42 -4.31 23.22
N LEU A 79 16.25 -4.41 23.88
CA LEU A 79 16.13 -4.16 25.31
C LEU A 79 17.01 -5.11 26.13
N GLN A 80 17.02 -6.41 25.81
CA GLN A 80 17.88 -7.39 26.47
C GLN A 80 19.36 -7.08 26.28
N GLU A 81 19.77 -6.67 25.07
CA GLU A 81 21.15 -6.27 24.79
C GLU A 81 21.55 -5.00 25.55
N ILE A 82 20.65 -4.01 25.63
CA ILE A 82 20.87 -2.78 26.41
C ILE A 82 21.02 -3.12 27.89
N GLU A 83 20.11 -3.92 28.46
CA GLU A 83 20.16 -4.33 29.86
C GLU A 83 21.47 -5.06 30.18
N LYS A 84 21.89 -5.99 29.30
CA LYS A 84 23.15 -6.69 29.44
C LYS A 84 24.35 -5.74 29.38
N THR A 85 24.37 -4.83 28.41
CA THR A 85 25.45 -3.84 28.26
C THR A 85 25.54 -2.92 29.47
N VAL A 86 24.39 -2.49 30.01
CA VAL A 86 24.32 -1.69 31.23
C VAL A 86 24.85 -2.50 32.41
N ALA A 87 24.41 -3.74 32.60
CA ALA A 87 24.89 -4.60 33.68
C ALA A 87 26.41 -4.79 33.65
N GLU A 88 26.98 -5.00 32.45
CA GLU A 88 28.42 -5.17 32.25
C GLU A 88 29.21 -3.88 32.54
N LYS A 89 28.72 -2.72 32.09
CA LYS A 89 29.47 -1.44 32.16
C LYS A 89 29.15 -0.57 33.37
N LYS A 90 28.08 -0.87 34.12
CA LYS A 90 27.61 -0.06 35.25
C LYS A 90 28.72 0.21 36.27
N GLY A 91 29.48 -0.82 36.65
CA GLY A 91 30.58 -0.67 37.62
C GLY A 91 31.64 0.32 37.15
N ALA A 92 32.10 0.16 35.90
CA ALA A 92 33.12 1.04 35.33
C ALA A 92 32.66 2.50 35.22
N VAL A 93 31.39 2.74 34.87
CA VAL A 93 30.81 4.10 34.78
C VAL A 93 30.68 4.72 36.17
N VAL A 94 30.21 3.97 37.17
CA VAL A 94 30.11 4.46 38.56
C VAL A 94 31.49 4.84 39.08
N ASP A 95 32.50 4.00 38.89
CA ASP A 95 33.86 4.28 39.33
C ASP A 95 34.44 5.55 38.67
N LEU A 96 34.17 5.74 37.37
CA LEU A 96 34.61 6.92 36.64
C LEU A 96 33.92 8.20 37.15
N LEU A 97 32.61 8.15 37.38
CA LEU A 97 31.85 9.28 37.94
C LEU A 97 32.30 9.63 39.36
N VAL A 98 32.50 8.64 40.22
CA VAL A 98 33.00 8.84 41.59
C VAL A 98 34.39 9.46 41.55
N LYS A 99 35.32 8.90 40.77
CA LYS A 99 36.68 9.46 40.63
C LYS A 99 36.67 10.89 40.12
N ALA A 100 35.83 11.20 39.12
CA ALA A 100 35.71 12.56 38.60
C ALA A 100 35.14 13.53 39.64
N ALA A 101 34.18 13.11 40.45
CA ALA A 101 33.58 13.94 41.49
C ALA A 101 34.50 14.16 42.70
N THR A 102 35.29 13.16 43.09
CA THR A 102 36.15 13.22 44.29
C THR A 102 37.56 13.73 44.02
N ASN A 103 37.94 13.94 42.76
CA ASN A 103 39.28 14.41 42.39
C ASN A 103 39.25 15.85 41.86
N PRO A 104 39.40 16.86 42.73
CA PRO A 104 39.39 18.26 42.30
C PRO A 104 40.63 18.57 41.45
N VAL A 105 40.40 18.97 40.20
CA VAL A 105 41.48 19.45 39.32
C VAL A 105 41.72 20.93 39.62
N GLY A 106 42.68 21.20 40.51
CA GLY A 106 43.12 22.56 40.82
C GLY A 106 44.00 23.11 39.69
N GLY A 107 43.43 23.95 38.84
CA GLY A 107 44.16 24.72 37.83
C GLY A 107 44.11 26.21 38.16
N VAL A 108 45.25 26.89 38.08
CA VAL A 108 45.26 28.35 38.07
C VAL A 108 44.61 28.81 36.77
N HIS A 109 43.64 29.73 36.87
CA HIS A 109 42.96 30.27 35.69
C HIS A 109 44.00 30.84 34.70
N ILE A 110 43.82 30.60 33.41
CA ILE A 110 44.74 30.98 32.31
C ILE A 110 45.23 32.43 32.34
N ASN A 111 44.44 33.34 32.96
CA ASN A 111 44.75 34.76 33.08
C ASN A 111 45.23 35.20 34.47
N ALA A 112 45.55 34.28 35.39
CA ALA A 112 46.01 34.65 36.71
C ALA A 112 47.40 35.31 36.63
N GLN A 113 47.46 36.63 36.82
CA GLN A 113 48.71 37.35 36.96
C GLN A 113 49.25 37.18 38.39
N LYS A 114 50.56 36.98 38.52
CA LYS A 114 51.24 37.00 39.83
C LYS A 114 50.96 38.36 40.48
N SER A 115 50.21 38.40 41.58
CA SER A 115 49.99 39.64 42.31
C SER A 115 51.33 40.22 42.73
N HIS A 116 51.63 41.44 42.27
CA HIS A 116 52.74 42.27 42.74
C HIS A 116 52.65 42.41 44.27
N ALA A 117 53.45 41.65 45.01
CA ALA A 117 53.75 41.92 46.40
C ALA A 117 55.12 42.60 46.48
N SER A 118 55.05 43.89 46.81
CA SER A 118 56.08 44.71 47.45
C SER A 118 57.17 45.33 46.56
N GLN A 119 56.80 46.50 46.01
CA GLN A 119 57.68 47.67 45.98
C GLN A 119 58.15 48.07 47.39
N LYS A 120 59.34 48.69 47.43
CA LYS A 120 59.99 49.46 48.53
C LYS A 120 60.64 48.59 49.61
N ALA A 121 61.91 48.78 49.99
CA ALA A 121 62.83 49.92 49.87
C ALA A 121 64.21 49.49 49.33
#